data_AF-A0A5N5MYJ4-F1
#
_entry.id   AF-A0A5N5MYJ4-F1
#
_cell.length_a   1.000
_cell.length_b   1.000
_cell.length_c   1.000
_cell.angle_alpha   90.00
_cell.angle_beta   90.00
_cell.angle_gamma   90.00
#
_symmetry.space_group_name_H-M   'P 1'
#
loop_
_entity.id
_entity.type
_entity.pdbx_description
1 polymer ?
#
loop_
_entity_poly.entity_id
_entity_poly.type
_entity_poly.pdbx_seq_one_letter_code
_entity_poly.pdbx_strand_id
1 'polypeptide(L)'
;MVFHILPMLAIAAGQAYLKNKRREAEAAESYRRVVEAERERKKALLRAISAKLTGPGKSEMDPLVYDSSSSTKAVLLVMTPIQLGTVQLSKNVHGMLAKHVGMSLDSVSHLGLIVVDRSMCETNYCYELMSDQKTLNMLGKNYARSEEITAEMVEAWKCCYYVGETTRSHDEVQNLGERTYTPPDKAYRQR
;
A
#
# COMPACT_ATOMS: atom_id res chain seq x y z
N MET A 1 28.19 -55.78 -31.78
CA MET A 1 28.26 -54.74 -30.71
C MET A 1 27.13 -53.70 -30.82
N VAL A 2 25.87 -54.07 -31.09
CA VAL A 2 24.76 -53.09 -31.25
C VAL A 2 23.65 -53.26 -30.20
N PHE A 3 23.64 -54.37 -29.45
CA PHE A 3 22.57 -54.73 -28.51
C PHE A 3 22.63 -54.07 -27.11
N HIS A 4 23.57 -53.15 -26.85
CA HIS A 4 23.74 -52.52 -25.53
C HIS A 4 23.45 -51.01 -25.50
N ILE A 5 23.16 -50.38 -26.63
CA ILE A 5 22.96 -48.92 -26.71
C ILE A 5 21.52 -48.51 -26.36
N LEU A 6 20.54 -49.29 -26.81
CA LEU A 6 19.11 -49.07 -26.54
C LEU A 6 18.75 -49.05 -25.04
N PRO A 7 19.17 -50.00 -24.20
CA PRO A 7 18.86 -49.96 -22.77
C PRO A 7 19.51 -48.78 -22.04
N MET A 8 20.72 -48.35 -22.45
CA MET A 8 21.36 -47.18 -21.86
C MET A 8 20.61 -45.88 -22.18
N LEU A 9 20.12 -45.73 -23.41
CA LEU A 9 19.32 -44.56 -23.81
C LEU A 9 17.98 -44.50 -23.06
N ALA A 10 17.33 -45.64 -22.84
CA ALA A 10 16.09 -45.71 -22.05
C ALA A 10 16.32 -45.32 -20.58
N ILE A 11 17.42 -45.77 -19.97
CA ILE A 11 17.79 -45.40 -18.59
C ILE A 11 18.08 -43.90 -18.50
N ALA A 12 18.84 -43.34 -19.45
CA ALA A 12 19.15 -41.91 -19.49
C ALA A 12 17.88 -41.05 -19.66
N ALA A 13 16.96 -41.46 -20.53
CA ALA A 13 15.68 -40.78 -20.70
C ALA A 13 14.81 -40.84 -19.44
N GLY A 14 14.75 -42.01 -18.77
CA GLY A 14 14.04 -42.17 -17.50
C GLY A 14 14.61 -41.30 -16.38
N GLN A 15 15.94 -41.21 -16.27
CA GLN A 15 16.61 -40.34 -15.29
C GLN A 15 16.36 -38.85 -15.57
N ALA A 16 16.39 -38.43 -16.84
CA ALA A 16 16.10 -37.06 -17.24
C ALA A 16 14.65 -36.68 -16.92
N TYR A 17 13.69 -37.56 -17.20
CA TYR A 17 12.28 -37.36 -16.87
C TYR A 17 12.06 -37.21 -15.35
N LEU A 18 12.63 -38.10 -14.55
CA LEU A 18 12.53 -38.01 -13.08
C LEU A 18 13.16 -36.73 -12.53
N LYS A 19 14.29 -36.30 -13.09
CA LYS A 19 14.95 -35.04 -12.72
C LYS A 19 14.08 -33.82 -13.03
N ASN A 20 13.44 -33.79 -14.20
CA ASN A 20 12.53 -32.70 -14.56
C ASN A 20 11.28 -32.68 -13.67
N LYS A 21 10.65 -33.85 -13.46
CA LYS A 21 9.49 -33.96 -12.57
C LYS A 21 9.80 -33.52 -11.13
N ARG A 22 11.01 -33.81 -10.65
CA ARG A 22 11.48 -33.33 -9.34
C ARG A 22 11.64 -31.81 -9.30
N ARG A 23 12.23 -31.22 -10.34
CA ARG A 23 12.37 -29.75 -10.46
C ARG A 23 11.01 -29.05 -10.50
N GLU A 24 10.03 -29.61 -11.20
CA GLU A 24 8.66 -29.09 -11.24
C GLU A 24 7.99 -29.15 -9.87
N ALA A 25 8.16 -30.26 -9.14
CA ALA A 25 7.64 -30.39 -7.77
C ALA A 25 8.30 -29.40 -6.81
N GLU A 26 9.63 -29.24 -6.89
CA GLU A 26 10.38 -28.27 -6.09
C GLU A 26 9.96 -26.82 -6.41
N ALA A 27 9.75 -26.49 -7.69
CA ALA A 27 9.26 -25.18 -8.12
C ALA A 27 7.82 -24.91 -7.63
N ALA A 28 6.94 -25.91 -7.71
CA ALA A 28 5.57 -25.80 -7.21
C ALA A 28 5.52 -25.63 -5.69
N GLU A 29 6.40 -26.34 -4.96
CA GLU A 29 6.52 -26.18 -3.52
C GLU A 29 7.08 -24.80 -3.15
N SER A 30 8.11 -24.33 -3.85
CA SER A 30 8.67 -22.98 -3.68
C SER A 30 7.60 -21.90 -3.90
N TYR A 31 6.83 -22.02 -4.99
CA TYR A 31 5.72 -21.11 -5.28
C TYR A 31 4.66 -21.11 -4.17
N ARG A 32 4.26 -22.28 -3.68
CA ARG A 32 3.31 -22.40 -2.55
C ARG A 32 3.83 -21.70 -1.30
N ARG A 33 5.12 -21.83 -0.98
CA ARG A 33 5.73 -21.15 0.18
C ARG A 33 5.70 -19.64 0.04
N VAL A 34 5.99 -19.11 -1.15
CA VAL A 34 5.94 -17.67 -1.42
C VAL A 34 4.51 -17.13 -1.27
N VAL A 35 3.52 -17.82 -1.84
CA VAL A 35 2.10 -17.41 -1.74
C VAL A 35 1.60 -17.43 -0.29
N GLU A 36 1.95 -18.47 0.48
CA GLU A 36 1.56 -18.54 1.89
C GLU A 36 2.24 -17.45 2.73
N ALA A 37 3.52 -17.16 2.47
CA ALA A 37 4.23 -16.08 3.14
C ALA A 37 3.59 -14.71 2.86
N GLU A 38 3.20 -14.42 1.62
CA GLU A 38 2.54 -13.16 1.28
C GLU A 38 1.14 -13.08 1.91
N ARG A 39 0.42 -14.20 1.99
CA ARG A 39 -0.86 -14.26 2.69
C ARG A 39 -0.72 -13.94 4.18
N GLU A 40 0.29 -14.50 4.84
CA GLU A 40 0.56 -14.20 6.25
C GLU A 40 1.00 -12.74 6.44
N ARG A 41 1.81 -12.19 5.53
CA ARG A 41 2.14 -10.75 5.52
C ARG A 41 0.89 -9.88 5.42
N LYS A 42 -0.02 -10.20 4.48
CA LYS A 42 -1.31 -9.49 4.31
C LYS A 42 -2.16 -9.57 5.57
N LYS A 43 -2.32 -10.76 6.16
CA LYS A 43 -3.07 -10.95 7.43
C LYS A 43 -2.47 -10.12 8.56
N ALA A 44 -1.14 -10.08 8.69
CA ALA A 44 -0.46 -9.28 9.70
C ALA A 44 -0.71 -7.78 9.50
N LEU A 45 -0.62 -7.28 8.26
CA LEU A 45 -0.90 -5.89 7.93
C LEU A 45 -2.36 -5.51 8.25
N LEU A 46 -3.33 -6.33 7.85
CA LEU A 46 -4.75 -6.08 8.12
C LEU A 46 -5.04 -6.04 9.63
N ARG A 47 -4.42 -6.91 10.42
CA ARG A 47 -4.51 -6.88 11.89
C ARG A 47 -3.93 -5.58 12.46
N ALA A 48 -2.78 -5.14 11.97
CA ALA A 48 -2.14 -3.90 12.42
C ALA A 48 -3.03 -2.67 12.12
N ILE A 49 -3.60 -2.60 10.91
CA ILE A 49 -4.53 -1.54 10.52
C ILE A 49 -5.79 -1.59 11.41
N SER A 50 -6.36 -2.78 11.60
CA SER A 50 -7.57 -2.97 12.42
C SER A 50 -7.40 -2.51 13.86
N ALA A 51 -6.21 -2.73 14.44
CA ALA A 51 -5.87 -2.27 15.78
C ALA A 51 -5.79 -0.73 15.91
N LYS A 52 -5.53 -0.02 14.79
CA LYS A 52 -5.46 1.45 14.74
C LYS A 52 -6.80 2.13 14.50
N LEU A 53 -7.85 1.37 14.14
CA LEU A 53 -9.17 1.94 13.85
C LEU A 53 -9.78 2.62 15.06
N THR A 54 -10.18 3.87 14.88
CA THR A 54 -10.83 4.71 15.87
C THR A 54 -12.12 5.32 15.31
N GLY A 55 -12.94 5.87 16.21
CA GLY A 55 -14.18 6.55 15.85
C GLY A 55 -15.39 5.61 15.67
N PRO A 56 -16.60 6.21 15.53
CA PRO A 56 -17.86 5.47 15.51
C PRO A 56 -18.06 4.63 14.25
N GLY A 57 -17.47 5.03 13.11
CA GLY A 57 -17.57 4.30 11.84
C GLY A 57 -16.97 2.88 11.87
N LYS A 58 -16.22 2.52 12.92
CA LYS A 58 -15.68 1.16 13.07
C LYS A 58 -16.75 0.07 13.08
N SER A 59 -17.95 0.34 13.63
CA SER A 59 -19.04 -0.63 13.66
C SER A 59 -19.76 -0.82 12.33
N GLU A 60 -19.59 0.12 11.40
CA GLU A 60 -20.22 0.09 10.07
C GLU A 60 -19.33 -0.59 9.03
N MET A 61 -18.06 -0.81 9.36
CA MET A 61 -17.08 -1.39 8.45
C MET A 61 -17.03 -2.91 8.61
N ASP A 62 -17.03 -3.61 7.48
CA ASP A 62 -16.74 -5.04 7.46
C ASP A 62 -15.33 -5.33 8.01
N PRO A 63 -15.14 -6.41 8.78
CA PRO A 63 -13.86 -6.72 9.40
C PRO A 63 -12.69 -6.70 8.40
N LEU A 64 -11.57 -6.07 8.80
CA LEU A 64 -10.32 -6.13 8.04
C LEU A 64 -9.63 -7.47 8.30
N VAL A 65 -10.18 -8.51 7.70
CA VAL A 65 -9.62 -9.85 7.66
C VAL A 65 -9.34 -10.24 6.22
N TYR A 66 -8.39 -11.16 6.04
CA TYR A 66 -8.11 -11.67 4.71
C TYR A 66 -9.34 -12.39 4.16
N ASP A 67 -9.81 -11.93 2.99
CA ASP A 67 -10.95 -12.48 2.29
C ASP A 67 -10.69 -12.47 0.79
N SER A 68 -10.49 -13.66 0.20
CA SER A 68 -10.28 -13.82 -1.24
C SER A 68 -11.54 -13.57 -2.08
N SER A 69 -12.72 -13.56 -1.46
CA SER A 69 -14.00 -13.33 -2.14
C SER A 69 -14.44 -11.87 -2.12
N SER A 70 -13.73 -11.02 -1.38
CA SER A 70 -14.04 -9.61 -1.27
C SER A 70 -13.88 -8.92 -2.63
N SER A 71 -14.91 -8.17 -3.02
CA SER A 71 -14.93 -7.35 -4.24
C SER A 71 -14.86 -5.85 -3.95
N THR A 72 -14.82 -5.47 -2.66
CA THR A 72 -14.76 -4.09 -2.19
C THR A 72 -13.54 -3.89 -1.29
N LYS A 73 -13.06 -2.65 -1.28
CA LYS A 73 -11.89 -2.22 -0.51
C LYS A 73 -12.34 -1.17 0.50
N ALA A 74 -11.87 -1.29 1.73
CA ALA A 74 -12.17 -0.30 2.75
C ALA A 74 -11.38 0.98 2.47
N VAL A 75 -12.03 2.13 2.63
CA VAL A 75 -11.42 3.44 2.52
C VAL A 75 -11.29 4.03 3.92
N LEU A 76 -10.06 4.33 4.32
CA LEU A 76 -9.74 4.87 5.62
C LEU A 76 -9.09 6.25 5.46
N LEU A 77 -9.39 7.16 6.38
CA LEU A 77 -8.69 8.42 6.54
C LEU A 77 -7.71 8.30 7.70
N VAL A 78 -6.43 8.48 7.43
CA VAL A 78 -5.37 8.37 8.44
C VAL A 78 -4.67 9.71 8.65
N MET A 79 -4.32 9.99 9.90
CA MET A 79 -3.39 11.08 10.21
C MET A 79 -2.01 10.52 10.54
N THR A 80 -1.00 11.02 9.84
CA THR A 80 0.40 10.67 10.06
C THR A 80 1.21 11.92 10.46
N PRO A 81 2.25 11.78 11.27
CA PRO A 81 3.21 12.85 11.49
C PRO A 81 3.88 13.26 10.16
N ILE A 82 4.17 14.56 9.98
CA ILE A 82 4.92 15.04 8.81
C ILE A 82 6.36 14.52 8.81
N GLN A 83 6.74 13.78 7.77
CA GLN A 83 8.13 13.38 7.50
C GLN A 83 8.53 13.87 6.10
N LEU A 84 9.56 14.71 6.00
CA LEU A 84 10.07 15.25 4.73
C LEU A 84 11.31 14.44 4.30
N GLY A 85 11.07 13.34 3.59
CA GLY A 85 12.14 12.47 3.07
C GLY A 85 12.98 11.82 4.17
N THR A 86 14.28 11.67 3.94
CA THR A 86 15.24 11.10 4.92
C THR A 86 15.63 12.07 6.04
N VAL A 87 15.16 13.32 5.98
CA VAL A 87 15.48 14.34 6.97
C VAL A 87 14.33 14.39 7.97
N GLN A 88 14.57 13.87 9.18
CA GLN A 88 13.77 14.29 10.33
C GLN A 88 13.92 15.80 10.45
N LEU A 89 12.85 16.54 10.16
CA LEU A 89 12.78 17.97 10.42
C LEU A 89 13.16 18.18 11.89
N SER A 90 14.27 18.89 12.12
CA SER A 90 14.73 19.17 13.47
C SER A 90 13.61 19.81 14.30
N LYS A 91 13.59 19.56 15.62
CA LYS A 91 12.58 20.14 16.53
C LYS A 91 12.41 21.66 16.36
N ASN A 92 13.45 22.34 15.89
CA ASN A 92 13.44 23.77 15.61
C ASN A 92 12.59 24.15 14.37
N VAL A 93 12.66 23.38 13.28
CA VAL A 93 11.85 23.64 12.07
C VAL A 93 10.38 23.30 12.31
N HIS A 94 10.12 22.20 13.01
CA HIS A 94 8.80 21.87 13.51
C HIS A 94 8.25 22.96 14.45
N GLY A 95 9.09 23.51 15.34
CA GLY A 95 8.70 24.58 16.27
C GLY A 95 8.41 25.90 15.56
N MET A 96 9.12 26.19 14.46
CA MET A 96 8.83 27.34 13.60
C MET A 96 7.53 27.17 12.82
N LEU A 97 7.27 25.98 12.24
CA LEU A 97 6.02 25.66 11.56
C LEU A 97 4.84 25.78 12.52
N ALA A 98 4.91 25.10 13.68
CA ALA A 98 3.92 25.16 14.75
C ALA A 98 3.60 26.62 15.17
N LYS A 99 4.64 27.43 15.42
CA LYS A 99 4.47 28.87 15.73
C LYS A 99 3.85 29.67 14.57
N HIS A 100 4.20 29.37 13.33
CA HIS A 100 3.71 30.10 12.16
C HIS A 100 2.25 29.80 11.84
N VAL A 101 1.81 28.55 12.04
CA VAL A 101 0.40 28.16 11.87
C VAL A 101 -0.43 28.31 13.15
N GLY A 102 0.18 28.72 14.27
CA GLY A 102 -0.50 28.85 15.56
C GLY A 102 -0.96 27.52 16.16
N MET A 103 -0.35 26.41 15.75
CA MET A 103 -0.71 25.05 16.16
C MET A 103 0.39 24.47 17.05
N SER A 104 0.05 23.48 17.88
CA SER A 104 1.08 22.79 18.67
C SER A 104 2.00 21.96 17.76
N LEU A 105 3.23 21.71 18.23
CA LEU A 105 4.17 20.78 17.59
C LEU A 105 3.55 19.41 17.32
N ASP A 106 2.66 18.96 18.21
CA ASP A 106 1.95 17.69 18.10
C ASP A 106 0.75 17.75 17.14
N SER A 107 0.34 18.94 16.71
CA SER A 107 -0.82 19.17 15.85
C SER A 107 -0.49 19.20 14.36
N VAL A 108 0.78 19.31 13.98
CA VAL A 108 1.20 19.30 12.56
C VAL A 108 1.20 17.86 12.05
N SER A 109 0.21 17.49 11.22
CA SER A 109 0.02 16.13 10.68
C SER A 109 -0.33 16.18 9.19
N HIS A 110 -0.04 15.12 8.44
CA HIS A 110 -0.58 14.89 7.10
C HIS A 110 -1.85 14.07 7.18
N LEU A 111 -2.78 14.33 6.25
CA LEU A 111 -3.90 13.45 5.98
C LEU A 111 -3.58 12.55 4.79
N GLY A 112 -3.74 11.25 5.00
CA GLY A 112 -3.66 10.22 3.97
C GLY A 112 -5.02 9.54 3.77
N LEU A 113 -5.37 9.29 2.52
CA LEU A 113 -6.44 8.34 2.19
C LEU A 113 -5.81 6.98 2.00
N ILE A 114 -6.32 5.98 2.69
CA ILE A 114 -5.87 4.60 2.58
C ILE A 114 -6.95 3.77 1.91
N VAL A 115 -6.56 2.98 0.90
CA VAL A 115 -7.43 1.95 0.34
C VAL A 115 -6.90 0.59 0.76
N VAL A 116 -7.70 -0.14 1.54
CA VAL A 116 -7.37 -1.46 2.08
C VAL A 116 -8.13 -2.53 1.32
N ASP A 117 -7.42 -3.22 0.43
CA ASP A 117 -7.88 -4.44 -0.19
C ASP A 117 -7.75 -5.61 0.81
N ARG A 118 -8.80 -6.43 0.92
CA ARG A 118 -8.86 -7.58 1.84
C ARG A 118 -8.35 -8.88 1.20
N SER A 119 -8.18 -8.90 -0.11
CA SER A 119 -7.76 -10.04 -0.94
C SER A 119 -6.23 -10.03 -1.20
N MET A 120 -5.76 -10.98 -2.02
CA MET A 120 -4.38 -10.99 -2.55
C MET A 120 -4.27 -10.24 -3.89
N CYS A 121 -5.36 -9.73 -4.44
CA CYS A 121 -5.38 -9.19 -5.80
C CYS A 121 -4.66 -7.85 -5.91
N GLU A 122 -4.69 -7.04 -4.84
CA GLU A 122 -4.09 -5.71 -4.85
C GLU A 122 -3.27 -5.41 -3.58
N THR A 123 -2.19 -4.68 -3.81
CA THR A 123 -1.40 -4.01 -2.78
C THR A 123 -2.21 -2.89 -2.14
N ASN A 124 -2.03 -2.67 -0.84
CA ASN A 124 -2.69 -1.57 -0.15
C ASN A 124 -1.85 -0.30 -0.30
N TYR A 125 -2.50 0.81 -0.68
CA TYR A 125 -1.83 2.08 -0.94
C TYR A 125 -2.33 3.19 -0.02
N CYS A 126 -1.39 4.04 0.38
CA CYS A 126 -1.64 5.36 0.96
C CYS A 126 -1.56 6.41 -0.13
N TYR A 127 -2.59 7.23 -0.26
CA TYR A 127 -2.65 8.40 -1.15
C TYR A 127 -2.55 9.66 -0.28
N GLU A 128 -1.49 10.43 -0.45
CA GLU A 128 -1.29 11.66 0.30
C GLU A 128 -2.30 12.72 -0.15
N LEU A 129 -3.21 13.13 0.74
CA LEU A 129 -4.30 14.04 0.39
C LEU A 129 -3.96 15.51 0.57
N MET A 130 -3.02 15.88 1.46
CA MET A 130 -2.34 17.19 1.56
C MET A 130 -1.69 17.35 2.94
N SER A 131 -0.63 18.16 2.98
CA SER A 131 -0.12 18.84 4.16
C SER A 131 -0.82 20.19 4.32
N ASP A 132 -1.01 20.67 5.54
CA ASP A 132 -1.68 21.94 5.81
C ASP A 132 -1.19 23.11 4.93
N GLN A 133 -2.19 23.84 4.49
CA GLN A 133 -2.32 24.41 3.15
C GLN A 133 -1.82 25.85 3.09
N LYS A 134 -0.50 26.04 3.01
CA LYS A 134 0.17 27.26 2.45
C LYS A 134 1.69 27.17 2.51
N THR A 135 2.22 26.54 3.55
CA THR A 135 3.66 26.63 3.88
C THR A 135 4.51 25.66 3.05
N LEU A 136 3.97 24.50 2.65
CA LEU A 136 4.67 23.51 1.83
C LEU A 136 4.63 23.81 0.31
N ASN A 137 3.73 24.69 -0.14
CA ASN A 137 3.76 25.22 -1.51
C ASN A 137 5.04 26.00 -1.84
N MET A 138 5.78 26.49 -0.82
CA MET A 138 7.10 27.09 -1.02
C MET A 138 8.23 26.05 -1.20
N LEU A 139 8.01 24.79 -0.81
CA LEU A 139 9.06 23.75 -0.79
C LEU A 139 8.98 22.78 -1.98
N GLY A 140 7.84 22.71 -2.68
CA GLY A 140 7.71 21.87 -3.87
C GLY A 140 6.25 21.78 -4.31
N LYS A 141 6.04 21.54 -5.60
CA LYS A 141 4.70 21.33 -6.17
C LYS A 141 4.00 20.15 -5.47
N ASN A 142 2.76 20.35 -5.01
CA ASN A 142 1.92 19.27 -4.50
C ASN A 142 1.48 18.41 -5.69
N TYR A 143 2.02 17.21 -5.78
CA TYR A 143 1.56 16.18 -6.70
C TYR A 143 0.82 15.10 -5.92
N ALA A 144 -0.15 14.45 -6.56
CA ALA A 144 -0.75 13.24 -6.02
C ALA A 144 0.35 12.18 -5.85
N ARG A 145 0.67 11.84 -4.60
CA ARG A 145 1.65 10.80 -4.26
C ARG A 145 0.93 9.60 -3.70
N SER A 146 1.40 8.42 -4.07
CA SER A 146 0.91 7.16 -3.53
C SER A 146 2.09 6.26 -3.14
N GLU A 147 2.00 5.61 -1.99
CA GLU A 147 3.01 4.69 -1.49
C GLU A 147 2.36 3.39 -0.99
N GLU A 148 3.04 2.25 -1.18
CA GLU A 148 2.61 0.98 -0.57
C GLU A 148 2.66 1.08 0.96
N ILE A 149 1.63 0.58 1.62
CA ILE A 149 1.53 0.62 3.07
C ILE A 149 2.43 -0.44 3.68
N THR A 150 3.38 0.01 4.50
CA THR A 150 4.21 -0.86 5.32
C THR A 150 3.72 -0.93 6.77
N ALA A 151 4.20 -1.91 7.53
CA ALA A 151 3.85 -2.03 8.95
C ALA A 151 4.37 -0.83 9.77
N GLU A 152 5.55 -0.32 9.42
CA GLU A 152 6.17 0.85 10.05
C GLU A 152 5.33 2.11 9.83
N MET A 153 4.74 2.28 8.63
CA MET A 153 3.81 3.36 8.37
C MET A 153 2.60 3.29 9.30
N VAL A 154 1.98 2.10 9.42
CA VAL A 154 0.80 1.88 10.27
C VAL A 154 1.10 2.20 11.73
N GLU A 155 2.29 1.85 12.23
CA GLU A 155 2.69 2.15 13.59
C GLU A 155 2.71 3.66 13.88
N ALA A 156 3.19 4.45 12.92
CA ALA A 156 3.27 5.91 13.03
C ALA A 156 1.91 6.63 12.98
N TRP A 157 0.82 5.94 12.61
CA TRP A 157 -0.51 6.56 12.52
C TRP A 157 -1.02 7.00 13.90
N LYS A 158 -1.46 8.26 13.97
CA LYS A 158 -2.10 8.87 15.15
C LYS A 158 -3.57 8.51 15.26
N CYS A 159 -4.27 8.46 14.13
CA CYS A 159 -5.66 8.03 14.05
C CYS A 159 -5.96 7.41 12.68
N CYS A 160 -7.01 6.60 12.63
CA CYS A 160 -7.46 5.88 11.44
C CYS A 160 -8.98 5.74 11.50
N TYR A 161 -9.67 6.46 10.62
CA TYR A 161 -11.13 6.51 10.59
C TYR A 161 -11.64 5.81 9.35
N TYR A 162 -12.66 4.96 9.52
CA TYR A 162 -13.39 4.41 8.38
C TYR A 162 -14.24 5.49 7.71
N VAL A 163 -14.22 5.52 6.37
CA VAL A 163 -14.94 6.51 5.55
C VAL A 163 -15.95 5.86 4.60
N GLY A 164 -15.72 4.62 4.20
CA GLY A 164 -16.60 3.89 3.30
C GLY A 164 -15.88 2.78 2.54
N GLU A 165 -16.53 2.25 1.50
CA GLU A 165 -15.97 1.21 0.63
C GLU A 165 -15.80 1.72 -0.80
N THR A 166 -14.90 1.11 -1.56
CA THR A 166 -14.71 1.38 -2.98
C THR A 166 -14.47 0.09 -3.76
N THR A 167 -14.90 0.07 -5.03
CA THR A 167 -14.55 -0.97 -6.00
C THR A 167 -13.44 -0.51 -6.96
N ARG A 168 -12.99 0.74 -6.84
CA ARG A 168 -12.00 1.33 -7.75
C ARG A 168 -10.64 0.66 -7.59
N SER A 169 -9.92 0.52 -8.69
CA SER A 169 -8.52 0.05 -8.68
C SER A 169 -7.56 1.16 -8.24
N HIS A 170 -6.32 0.77 -7.91
CA HIS A 170 -5.25 1.73 -7.65
C HIS A 170 -5.12 2.80 -8.75
N ASP A 171 -5.05 2.38 -10.00
CA ASP A 171 -4.89 3.29 -11.15
C ASP A 171 -6.05 4.29 -11.26
N GLU A 172 -7.28 3.84 -11.00
CA GLU A 172 -8.45 4.72 -11.03
C GLU A 172 -8.38 5.77 -9.91
N VAL A 173 -7.99 5.37 -8.70
CA VAL A 173 -7.83 6.29 -7.56
C VAL A 173 -6.71 7.30 -7.83
N GLN A 174 -5.57 6.84 -8.34
CA GLN A 174 -4.44 7.69 -8.72
C GLN A 174 -4.84 8.74 -9.77
N ASN A 175 -5.52 8.30 -10.83
CA ASN A 175 -6.02 9.17 -11.90
C ASN A 175 -7.01 10.23 -11.39
N LEU A 176 -7.84 9.91 -10.39
CA LEU A 176 -8.75 10.86 -9.78
C LEU A 176 -8.00 11.94 -9.00
N GLY A 177 -6.95 11.55 -8.27
CA GLY A 177 -6.03 12.48 -7.63
C GLY A 177 -5.47 13.46 -8.65
N GLU A 178 -4.82 12.96 -9.69
CA GLU A 178 -4.16 13.78 -10.72
C GLU A 178 -5.12 14.78 -11.41
N ARG A 179 -6.34 14.35 -11.75
CA ARG A 179 -7.35 15.23 -12.35
C ARG A 179 -7.79 16.35 -11.41
N THR A 180 -7.92 16.04 -10.12
CA THR A 180 -8.33 17.01 -9.09
C THR A 180 -7.23 18.03 -8.80
N TYR A 181 -5.95 17.64 -8.93
CA TYR A 181 -4.78 18.49 -8.72
C TYR A 181 -4.39 19.37 -9.91
N THR A 182 -5.15 19.36 -11.01
CA THR A 182 -4.87 20.24 -12.15
C THR A 182 -5.20 21.70 -11.79
N PRO A 183 -4.22 22.63 -11.75
CA PRO A 183 -4.51 24.03 -11.45
C PRO A 183 -5.42 24.65 -12.53
N PRO A 184 -6.28 25.63 -12.18
CA PRO A 184 -7.28 26.22 -13.08
C PRO A 184 -6.70 27.11 -14.20
N ASP A 185 -5.44 26.92 -14.60
CA ASP A 185 -4.72 27.81 -15.50
C ASP A 185 -5.04 27.59 -16.99
N LYS A 186 -5.84 26.57 -17.32
CA LYS A 186 -6.31 26.33 -18.71
C LYS A 186 -7.75 26.79 -18.98
N ALA A 187 -8.53 27.14 -17.95
CA ALA A 187 -9.91 27.59 -18.14
C ALA A 187 -10.04 29.11 -18.36
N TYR A 188 -9.00 29.90 -18.08
CA TYR A 188 -9.05 31.37 -18.10
C TYR A 188 -8.43 32.03 -19.35
N ARG A 189 -8.02 31.25 -20.37
CA ARG A 189 -7.44 31.79 -21.63
C ARG A 189 -8.36 31.70 -22.85
N GLN A 190 -9.67 31.55 -22.65
CA GLN A 190 -10.65 31.66 -23.72
C GLN A 190 -11.92 32.38 -23.24
N ARG A 191 -11.82 33.67 -22.90
CA ARG A 191 -12.88 34.68 -23.09
C ARG A 191 -12.24 36.04 -23.29
#